data_AF-A0A914TA47-F1
#
_entry.id   AF-A0A914TA47-F1
#
_cell.length_a   1.000
_cell.length_b   1.000
_cell.length_c   1.000
_cell.angle_alpha   90.00
_cell.angle_beta   90.00
_cell.angle_gamma   90.00
#
_symmetry.space_group_name_H-M   'P 1'
#
loop_
_entity.id
_entity.type
_entity.pdbx_description
1 polymer ?
#
loop_
_entity_poly.entity_id
_entity_poly.type
_entity_poly.pdbx_seq_one_letter_code
_entity_poly.pdbx_strand_id
1 'polypeptide(L)'
;DWTVQHIIPKVTELSKDANYLHRMTCLFSVKALAQSLDKDRVKEHLLPIIKKLAEDPIPNVKFNVAKAIKEVGKALDPGLLQSEIRPIIMKLTEDDEIDVKSFAEEARAALSL
;
A
#
# COMPACT_ATOMS: atom_id res chain seq x y z
N ASP A 1 -21.79 3.96 -3.20
CA ASP A 1 -20.66 4.74 -3.73
C ASP A 1 -20.20 4.10 -5.04
N TRP A 2 -20.16 4.87 -6.14
CA TRP A 2 -19.89 4.33 -7.49
C TRP A 2 -18.47 3.75 -7.60
N THR A 3 -17.50 4.40 -6.96
CA THR A 3 -16.09 3.98 -6.96
C THR A 3 -15.93 2.61 -6.30
N VAL A 4 -16.57 2.41 -5.15
CA VAL A 4 -16.57 1.12 -4.44
C VAL A 4 -17.17 0.00 -5.29
N GLN A 5 -18.22 0.29 -6.06
CA GLN A 5 -18.90 -0.73 -6.87
C GLN A 5 -18.19 -1.07 -8.18
N HIS A 6 -17.49 -0.11 -8.81
CA HIS A 6 -16.99 -0.28 -10.18
C HIS A 6 -15.47 -0.22 -10.31
N ILE A 7 -14.78 0.50 -9.42
CA ILE A 7 -13.32 0.70 -9.50
C ILE A 7 -12.60 -0.23 -8.53
N ILE A 8 -13.01 -0.28 -7.27
CA ILE A 8 -12.36 -1.11 -6.24
C ILE A 8 -12.24 -2.59 -6.64
N PRO A 9 -13.26 -3.25 -7.23
CA PRO A 9 -13.14 -4.65 -7.62
C PRO A 9 -12.04 -4.88 -8.68
N LYS A 10 -11.95 -3.99 -9.68
CA LYS A 10 -10.94 -4.07 -10.74
C LYS A 10 -9.53 -3.86 -10.19
N VAL A 11 -9.35 -2.87 -9.31
CA VAL A 11 -8.06 -2.63 -8.66
C VAL A 11 -7.67 -3.82 -7.78
N THR A 12 -8.64 -4.41 -7.07
CA THR A 12 -8.40 -5.58 -6.23
C THR A 12 -8.01 -6.80 -7.06
N GLU A 13 -8.60 -7.00 -8.24
CA GLU A 13 -8.22 -8.08 -9.17
C GLU A 13 -6.77 -7.93 -9.64
N LEU A 14 -6.36 -6.71 -10.01
CA LEU A 14 -4.97 -6.43 -10.41
C LEU A 14 -3.95 -6.80 -9.33
N SER A 15 -4.30 -6.69 -8.03
CA SER A 15 -3.41 -7.12 -6.93
C SER A 15 -3.16 -8.63 -6.86
N LYS A 16 -3.91 -9.44 -7.63
CA LYS A 16 -3.82 -10.90 -7.65
C LYS A 16 -3.28 -11.45 -8.96
N ASP A 17 -2.98 -10.57 -9.91
CA ASP A 17 -2.53 -10.97 -11.23
C ASP A 17 -1.14 -11.62 -11.19
N ALA A 18 -0.93 -12.64 -12.01
CA ALA A 18 0.35 -13.32 -12.16
C ALA A 18 1.43 -12.38 -12.72
N ASN A 19 1.04 -11.45 -13.60
CA ASN A 19 1.92 -10.44 -14.15
C ASN A 19 2.17 -9.34 -13.12
N TYR A 20 3.42 -9.21 -12.68
CA TYR A 20 3.80 -8.20 -11.68
C TYR A 20 3.57 -6.76 -12.18
N LEU A 21 3.57 -6.51 -13.49
CA LEU A 21 3.25 -5.19 -14.04
C LEU A 21 1.80 -4.78 -13.74
N HIS A 22 0.86 -5.73 -13.74
CA HIS A 22 -0.52 -5.45 -13.34
C HIS A 22 -0.62 -5.16 -11.84
N ARG A 23 0.15 -5.86 -11.00
CA ARG A 23 0.26 -5.55 -9.57
C ARG A 23 0.90 -4.18 -9.31
N MET A 24 1.83 -3.75 -10.15
CA MET A 24 2.36 -2.38 -10.14
C MET A 24 1.28 -1.35 -10.51
N THR A 25 0.49 -1.61 -11.56
CA THR A 25 -0.65 -0.77 -11.93
C THR A 25 -1.69 -0.69 -10.80
N CYS A 26 -1.90 -1.78 -10.07
CA CYS A 26 -2.72 -1.78 -8.86
C CYS A 26 -2.19 -0.76 -7.84
N LEU A 27 -0.89 -0.75 -7.54
CA LEU A 27 -0.29 0.18 -6.57
C LEU A 27 -0.39 1.64 -7.00
N PHE A 28 -0.25 1.95 -8.30
CA PHE A 28 -0.50 3.30 -8.81
C PHE A 28 -1.96 3.73 -8.62
N SER A 29 -2.90 2.80 -8.86
CA SER A 29 -4.32 3.04 -8.63
C SER A 29 -4.63 3.26 -7.15
N VAL A 30 -4.05 2.44 -6.26
CA VAL A 30 -4.19 2.57 -4.80
C VAL A 30 -3.72 3.94 -4.32
N LYS A 31 -2.58 4.44 -4.83
CA LYS A 31 -2.08 5.79 -4.49
C LYS A 31 -3.08 6.89 -4.84
N ALA A 32 -3.61 6.87 -6.06
CA ALA A 32 -4.56 7.87 -6.52
C ALA A 32 -5.89 7.78 -5.74
N LEU A 33 -6.37 6.56 -5.48
CA LEU A 33 -7.60 6.34 -4.73
C LEU A 33 -7.48 6.77 -3.26
N ALA A 34 -6.32 6.55 -2.62
CA ALA A 34 -6.08 6.95 -1.24
C ALA A 34 -6.25 8.46 -1.01
N GLN A 35 -5.99 9.29 -2.03
CA GLN A 35 -6.16 10.74 -1.97
C GLN A 35 -7.62 11.19 -2.17
N SER A 36 -8.47 10.31 -2.72
CA SER A 36 -9.85 10.65 -3.11
C SER A 36 -10.92 10.01 -2.23
N LEU A 37 -10.56 8.94 -1.50
CA LEU A 37 -11.46 8.19 -0.65
C LEU A 37 -11.41 8.67 0.80
N ASP A 38 -12.54 8.54 1.50
CA ASP A 38 -12.58 8.74 2.94
C ASP A 38 -11.84 7.64 3.71
N LYS A 39 -11.59 7.88 4.99
CA LYS A 39 -10.80 7.02 5.87
C LYS A 39 -11.36 5.60 5.97
N ASP A 40 -12.68 5.47 6.05
CA ASP A 40 -13.34 4.16 6.18
C ASP A 40 -13.15 3.34 4.92
N ARG A 41 -13.27 3.96 3.74
CA ARG A 41 -13.03 3.29 2.46
C ARG A 41 -11.57 2.94 2.22
N VAL A 42 -10.63 3.79 2.63
CA VAL A 42 -9.21 3.46 2.58
C VAL A 42 -8.90 2.25 3.45
N LYS A 43 -9.41 2.23 4.68
CA LYS A 43 -9.25 1.12 5.62
C LYS A 43 -9.88 -0.17 5.11
N GLU A 44 -11.11 -0.10 4.61
CA GLU A 44 -11.90 -1.26 4.18
C GLU A 44 -11.36 -1.88 2.88
N HIS A 45 -10.91 -1.06 1.94
CA HIS A 45 -10.63 -1.53 0.57
C HIS A 45 -9.16 -1.45 0.15
N LEU A 46 -8.42 -0.41 0.55
CA LEU A 46 -7.03 -0.22 0.09
C LEU A 46 -6.00 -0.87 1.02
N LEU A 47 -6.22 -0.80 2.33
CA LEU A 47 -5.31 -1.41 3.31
C LEU A 47 -5.12 -2.93 3.11
N PRO A 48 -6.16 -3.74 2.79
CA PRO A 48 -5.97 -5.16 2.48
C PRO A 48 -5.06 -5.40 1.27
N ILE A 49 -5.13 -4.53 0.25
CA ILE A 49 -4.27 -4.61 -0.94
C ILE A 49 -2.81 -4.33 -0.56
N ILE A 50 -2.57 -3.29 0.24
CA ILE A 50 -1.24 -2.95 0.76
C ILE A 50 -0.64 -4.12 1.53
N LYS A 51 -1.39 -4.68 2.49
CA LYS A 51 -0.94 -5.83 3.29
C LYS A 51 -0.55 -7.01 2.42
N LYS A 52 -1.36 -7.32 1.40
CA LYS A 52 -1.08 -8.42 0.49
C LYS A 52 0.19 -8.17 -0.33
N LEU A 53 0.31 -7.01 -0.95
CA LEU A 53 1.42 -6.71 -1.86
C LEU A 53 2.73 -6.43 -1.11
N ALA A 54 2.69 -6.12 0.18
CA ALA A 54 3.90 -6.03 1.01
C ALA A 54 4.66 -7.36 1.09
N GLU A 55 3.96 -8.48 0.90
CA GLU A 55 4.51 -9.84 0.90
C GLU A 55 4.88 -10.33 -0.51
N ASP A 56 4.88 -9.45 -1.51
CA ASP A 56 5.13 -9.84 -2.90
C ASP A 56 6.56 -10.38 -3.08
N PRO A 57 6.75 -11.48 -3.83
CA PRO A 57 8.08 -12.01 -4.08
C PRO A 57 8.94 -11.07 -4.94
N ILE A 58 8.35 -10.13 -5.67
CA ILE A 58 9.07 -9.21 -6.56
C ILE A 58 9.44 -7.93 -5.80
N PRO A 59 10.75 -7.62 -5.61
CA PRO A 59 11.18 -6.42 -4.87
C PRO A 59 10.62 -5.12 -5.43
N ASN A 60 10.45 -5.04 -6.76
CA ASN A 60 9.86 -3.86 -7.41
C ASN A 60 8.43 -3.57 -6.93
N VAL A 61 7.64 -4.63 -6.69
CA VAL A 61 6.30 -4.47 -6.11
C VAL A 61 6.42 -3.99 -4.67
N LYS A 62 7.28 -4.63 -3.86
CA LYS A 62 7.47 -4.27 -2.44
C LYS A 62 7.91 -2.82 -2.22
N PHE A 63 8.88 -2.29 -2.98
CA PHE A 63 9.24 -0.88 -2.80
C PHE A 63 8.14 0.07 -3.29
N ASN A 64 7.32 -0.33 -4.26
CA ASN A 64 6.14 0.46 -4.65
C ASN A 64 5.03 0.39 -3.60
N VAL A 65 4.95 -0.66 -2.80
CA VAL A 65 4.10 -0.71 -1.60
C VAL A 65 4.56 0.35 -0.61
N ALA A 66 5.86 0.47 -0.32
CA ALA A 66 6.38 1.52 0.56
C ALA A 66 6.01 2.94 0.05
N LYS A 67 6.11 3.17 -1.27
CA LYS A 67 5.66 4.42 -1.90
C LYS A 67 4.17 4.66 -1.79
N ALA A 68 3.35 3.60 -1.84
CA ALA A 68 1.89 3.69 -1.73
C ALA A 68 1.43 3.89 -0.28
N ILE A 69 2.13 3.28 0.67
CA ILE A 69 1.88 3.42 2.11
C ILE A 69 1.97 4.89 2.55
N LYS A 70 2.85 5.71 1.96
CA LYS A 70 2.90 7.16 2.25
C LYS A 70 1.55 7.86 2.04
N GLU A 71 0.81 7.49 0.99
CA GLU A 71 -0.49 8.10 0.68
C GLU A 71 -1.63 7.45 1.46
N VAL A 72 -1.63 6.11 1.56
CA VAL A 72 -2.62 5.36 2.36
C VAL A 72 -2.53 5.76 3.83
N GLY A 73 -1.32 5.88 4.38
CA GLY A 73 -1.10 6.22 5.78
C GLY A 73 -1.60 7.61 6.16
N LYS A 74 -1.44 8.61 5.30
CA LYS A 74 -1.95 9.97 5.53
C LYS A 74 -3.48 10.03 5.70
N ALA A 75 -4.20 9.08 5.09
CA ALA A 75 -5.65 8.99 5.21
C ALA A 75 -6.11 8.25 6.48
N LEU A 76 -5.22 7.56 7.19
CA LEU A 76 -5.57 6.76 8.37
C LEU A 76 -5.35 7.53 9.68
N ASP A 77 -6.12 7.18 10.70
CA ASP A 77 -5.93 7.73 12.03
C ASP A 77 -4.70 7.15 12.72
N PRO A 78 -4.09 7.86 13.69
CA PRO A 78 -2.86 7.41 14.37
C PRO A 78 -2.93 6.00 14.96
N GLY A 79 -4.09 5.60 15.49
CA GLY A 79 -4.28 4.25 16.02
C GLY A 79 -4.11 3.16 14.96
N LEU A 80 -4.66 3.37 13.76
CA LEU A 80 -4.53 2.43 12.64
C LEU A 80 -3.13 2.49 12.01
N LEU A 81 -2.50 3.66 11.98
CA LEU A 81 -1.10 3.77 11.57
C LEU A 81 -0.20 2.88 12.44
N GLN A 82 -0.39 2.93 13.76
CA GLN A 82 0.38 2.14 14.71
C GLN A 82 0.05 0.64 14.66
N SER A 83 -1.24 0.27 14.58
CA SER A 83 -1.65 -1.15 14.61
C SER A 83 -1.50 -1.86 13.27
N GLU A 84 -1.73 -1.17 12.15
CA GLU A 84 -1.82 -1.78 10.82
C GLU A 84 -0.62 -1.48 9.92
N ILE A 85 -0.16 -0.23 9.87
CA ILE A 85 0.88 0.19 8.91
C ILE A 85 2.28 -0.03 9.46
N ARG A 86 2.51 0.30 10.73
CA ARG A 86 3.84 0.16 11.37
C ARG A 86 4.43 -1.24 11.25
N PRO A 87 3.70 -2.35 11.50
CA PRO A 87 4.27 -3.68 11.32
C PRO A 87 4.72 -3.97 9.88
N ILE A 88 3.96 -3.47 8.90
CA ILE A 88 4.27 -3.65 7.47
C ILE A 88 5.56 -2.90 7.11
N ILE A 89 5.67 -1.63 7.51
CA ILE A 89 6.86 -0.82 7.22
C ILE A 89 8.09 -1.42 7.89
N MET A 90 8.00 -1.79 9.17
CA MET A 90 9.12 -2.39 9.91
C MET A 90 9.64 -3.67 9.23
N LYS A 91 8.74 -4.48 8.66
CA LYS A 91 9.14 -5.65 7.88
C LYS A 91 9.84 -5.27 6.58
N LEU A 92 9.35 -4.25 5.87
CA LEU A 92 9.97 -3.78 4.62
C LEU A 92 11.33 -3.10 4.86
N THR A 93 11.57 -2.49 6.03
CA THR A 93 12.88 -1.94 6.41
C THR A 93 13.93 -3.01 6.69
N GLU A 94 13.50 -4.26 6.88
CA GLU A 94 14.36 -5.42 7.10
C GLU A 94 14.55 -6.26 5.81
N ASP A 95 14.03 -5.81 4.67
CA ASP A 95 14.11 -6.55 3.40
C ASP A 95 15.55 -6.72 2.90
N ASP A 96 15.82 -7.79 2.14
CA ASP A 96 17.15 -8.02 1.57
C ASP A 96 17.52 -6.96 0.53
N GLU A 97 16.53 -6.50 -0.24
CA GLU A 97 16.73 -5.58 -1.35
C GLU A 97 16.87 -4.12 -0.87
N ILE A 98 17.86 -3.39 -1.42
CA ILE A 98 18.26 -2.07 -0.93
C ILE A 98 17.23 -0.99 -1.25
N ASP A 99 16.61 -1.02 -2.42
CA ASP A 99 15.57 -0.07 -2.78
C ASP A 99 14.33 -0.27 -1.90
N VAL A 100 13.94 -1.51 -1.60
CA VAL A 100 12.84 -1.81 -0.66
C VAL A 100 13.11 -1.17 0.69
N LYS A 101 14.29 -1.41 1.28
CA LYS A 101 14.68 -0.80 2.57
C LYS A 101 14.67 0.72 2.52
N SER A 102 15.29 1.30 1.49
CA SER A 102 15.42 2.76 1.36
C SER A 102 14.05 3.43 1.26
N PHE A 103 13.16 2.94 0.40
CA PHE A 103 11.82 3.50 0.27
C PHE A 103 10.94 3.25 1.50
N ALA A 104 11.14 2.13 2.21
CA ALA A 104 10.45 1.83 3.46
C ALA A 104 10.86 2.81 4.57
N GLU A 105 12.15 3.10 4.73
CA GLU A 105 12.64 4.09 5.70
C GLU A 105 12.13 5.50 5.40
N GLU A 106 12.11 5.90 4.12
CA GLU A 106 11.49 7.18 3.75
C GLU A 106 10.00 7.24 4.09
N ALA A 107 9.27 6.13 3.91
CA ALA A 107 7.85 6.05 4.24
C ALA A 107 7.63 6.09 5.76
N ARG A 108 8.49 5.39 6.51
CA ARG A 108 8.52 5.38 7.97
C ARG A 108 8.71 6.80 8.52
N ALA A 109 9.72 7.51 8.02
CA ALA A 109 10.02 8.88 8.41
C ALA A 109 8.88 9.84 8.06
N ALA A 110 8.28 9.72 6.87
CA ALA A 110 7.17 10.57 6.43
C ALA A 110 5.89 10.39 7.26
N LEU A 111 5.69 9.21 7.87
CA LEU A 111 4.54 8.90 8.71
C LEU A 111 4.85 8.96 10.22
N SER A 112 6.08 9.32 10.59
CA SER A 112 6.55 9.35 11.99
C SER A 112 6.36 8.02 12.73
N LEU A 113 6.71 6.90 12.09
CA LEU A 113 6.54 5.53 12.59
C LEU A 113 7.80 4.84 13.12
#